data_AF-A0A920GVI2-F1
#
_entry.id   AF-A0A920GVI2-F1
#
_cell.length_a   1.000
_cell.length_b   1.000
_cell.length_c   1.000
_cell.angle_alpha   90.00
_cell.angle_beta   90.00
_cell.angle_gamma   90.00
#
_symmetry.space_group_name_H-M   'P 1'
#
loop_
_entity.id
_entity.type
_entity.pdbx_description
1 polymer ?
#
loop_
_entity_poly.entity_id
_entity_poly.type
_entity_poly.pdbx_seq_one_letter_code
_entity_poly.pdbx_strand_id
1 'polypeptide(L)'
;MRLKDCHSFGDFRELARRRLLSPIFNYIDGAADDESTYSRNTKSFDDCDLVPNVLRGSKEIDMSVEILGQKLDLPIYCSPTALQRVFHHEGENAVAAAADKYRTLFGVSSLGTVSISEVEKYQGPQCYQFYFHKDKALNQVMLQNAKDADVDIMMLTVDTITGGNRERS
;
A
#
# COMPACT_ATOMS: atom_id res chain seq x y z
N MET A 1 7.63 -12.99 -20.33
CA MET A 1 6.82 -11.85 -19.91
C MET A 1 7.75 -10.80 -19.34
N ARG A 2 7.73 -9.60 -19.91
CA ARG A 2 8.48 -8.41 -19.45
C ARG A 2 7.48 -7.40 -18.90
N LEU A 3 7.99 -6.38 -18.20
CA LEU A 3 7.16 -5.31 -17.63
C LEU A 3 6.25 -4.64 -18.68
N LYS A 4 6.77 -4.38 -19.87
CA LYS A 4 6.01 -3.77 -20.99
C LYS A 4 4.92 -4.67 -21.57
N ASP A 5 4.96 -5.97 -21.26
CA ASP A 5 3.95 -6.93 -21.70
C ASP A 5 2.83 -7.08 -20.63
N CYS A 6 2.86 -6.28 -19.54
CA CYS A 6 1.83 -6.28 -18.49
C CYS A 6 0.80 -5.17 -18.76
N HIS A 7 -0.46 -5.55 -18.93
CA HIS A 7 -1.57 -4.63 -19.23
C HIS A 7 -2.64 -4.61 -18.15
N SER A 8 -2.58 -5.55 -17.21
CA SER A 8 -3.50 -5.68 -16.08
C SER A 8 -2.74 -6.03 -14.80
N PHE A 9 -3.39 -5.85 -13.64
CA PHE A 9 -2.87 -6.33 -12.36
C PHE A 9 -2.53 -7.84 -12.39
N GLY A 10 -3.32 -8.64 -13.09
CA GLY A 10 -3.08 -10.07 -13.24
C GLY A 10 -1.75 -10.39 -13.92
N ASP A 11 -1.35 -9.59 -14.91
CA ASP A 11 -0.05 -9.75 -15.58
C ASP A 11 1.12 -9.41 -14.63
N PHE A 12 0.97 -8.35 -13.83
CA PHE A 12 1.98 -8.00 -12.82
C PHE A 12 2.12 -9.10 -11.76
N ARG A 13 1.01 -9.67 -11.30
CA ARG A 13 0.98 -10.80 -10.36
C ARG A 13 1.72 -12.02 -10.94
N GLU A 14 1.43 -12.38 -12.18
CA GLU A 14 2.09 -13.51 -12.86
C GLU A 14 3.58 -13.24 -13.11
N LEU A 15 3.94 -12.00 -13.46
CA LEU A 15 5.34 -11.59 -13.60
C LEU A 15 6.09 -11.70 -12.27
N ALA A 16 5.48 -11.26 -11.16
CA ALA A 16 6.04 -11.37 -9.83
C ALA A 16 6.23 -12.84 -9.43
N ARG A 17 5.24 -13.70 -9.68
CA ARG A 17 5.31 -15.15 -9.43
C ARG A 17 6.48 -15.82 -10.14
N ARG A 18 6.82 -15.37 -11.35
CA ARG A 18 7.96 -15.90 -12.13
C ARG A 18 9.32 -15.40 -11.65
N ARG A 19 9.38 -14.27 -10.95
CA ARG A 19 10.62 -13.60 -10.55
C ARG A 19 10.99 -13.82 -9.09
N LEU A 20 10.00 -13.95 -8.22
CA LEU A 20 10.17 -14.13 -6.79
C LEU A 20 10.38 -15.61 -6.45
N LEU A 21 11.14 -15.86 -5.38
CA LEU A 21 11.20 -17.20 -4.78
C LEU A 21 9.82 -17.56 -4.21
N SER A 22 9.45 -18.84 -4.27
CA SER A 22 8.11 -19.29 -3.86
C SER A 22 7.68 -18.82 -2.47
N PRO A 23 8.53 -18.87 -1.41
CA PRO A 23 8.12 -18.36 -0.08
C PRO A 23 7.86 -16.86 -0.08
N ILE A 24 8.66 -16.09 -0.83
CA ILE A 24 8.50 -14.63 -0.95
C ILE A 24 7.22 -14.28 -1.69
N PHE A 25 6.92 -14.99 -2.78
CA PHE A 25 5.68 -14.80 -3.51
C PHE A 25 4.47 -15.17 -2.66
N ASN A 26 4.52 -16.30 -1.94
CA ASN A 26 3.45 -16.71 -1.04
C ASN A 26 3.20 -15.71 0.10
N TYR A 27 4.24 -15.06 0.60
CA TYR A 27 4.10 -14.03 1.64
C TYR A 27 3.31 -12.80 1.16
N ILE A 28 3.52 -12.33 -0.08
CA ILE A 28 2.77 -11.17 -0.61
C ILE A 28 1.41 -11.56 -1.18
N ASP A 29 1.31 -12.74 -1.78
CA ASP A 29 0.12 -13.17 -2.52
C ASP A 29 -0.89 -13.95 -1.69
N GLY A 30 -0.43 -14.61 -0.61
CA GLY A 30 -1.27 -15.49 0.19
C GLY A 30 -2.18 -14.75 1.16
N ALA A 31 -3.28 -15.38 1.57
CA ALA A 31 -4.20 -14.87 2.58
C ALA A 31 -4.38 -15.85 3.74
N ALA A 32 -5.34 -15.57 4.63
CA ALA A 32 -5.63 -16.45 5.77
C ALA A 32 -6.50 -17.65 5.36
N ASP A 33 -6.25 -18.79 6.00
CA ASP A 33 -6.94 -20.07 5.82
C ASP A 33 -7.10 -20.43 4.34
N ASP A 34 -8.27 -20.92 3.93
CA ASP A 34 -8.62 -21.29 2.55
C ASP A 34 -8.73 -20.09 1.58
N GLU A 35 -8.28 -18.89 1.96
CA GLU A 35 -8.28 -17.65 1.17
C GLU A 35 -9.68 -17.23 0.66
N SER A 36 -10.76 -17.72 1.28
CA SER A 36 -12.14 -17.47 0.83
C SER A 36 -12.52 -15.98 0.83
N THR A 37 -12.13 -15.24 1.87
CA THR A 37 -12.32 -13.79 1.96
C THR A 37 -11.48 -13.04 0.93
N TYR A 38 -10.26 -13.51 0.66
CA TYR A 38 -9.40 -12.93 -0.36
C TYR A 38 -10.03 -13.03 -1.75
N SER A 39 -10.58 -14.20 -2.12
CA SER A 39 -11.34 -14.36 -3.37
C SER A 39 -12.61 -13.49 -3.39
N ARG A 40 -13.33 -13.40 -2.26
CA ARG A 40 -14.56 -12.60 -2.16
C ARG A 40 -14.30 -11.11 -2.36
N ASN A 41 -13.19 -10.57 -1.86
CA ASN A 41 -12.86 -9.15 -1.97
C ASN A 41 -12.80 -8.67 -3.42
N THR A 42 -12.27 -9.48 -4.34
CA THR A 42 -12.29 -9.15 -5.77
C THR A 42 -13.67 -9.40 -6.36
N LYS A 43 -14.30 -10.54 -6.04
CA LYS A 43 -15.59 -10.93 -6.61
C LYS A 43 -16.72 -9.96 -6.27
N SER A 44 -16.68 -9.31 -5.11
CA SER A 44 -17.72 -8.35 -4.70
C SER A 44 -17.83 -7.13 -5.62
N PHE A 45 -16.80 -6.82 -6.41
CA PHE A 45 -16.92 -5.77 -7.42
C PHE A 45 -17.80 -6.17 -8.60
N ASP A 46 -17.98 -7.48 -8.88
CA ASP A 46 -18.87 -7.98 -9.93
C ASP A 46 -20.35 -7.73 -9.60
N ASP A 47 -20.68 -7.50 -8.32
CA ASP A 47 -22.05 -7.24 -7.85
C ASP A 47 -22.45 -5.75 -8.04
N CYS A 48 -21.54 -4.91 -8.51
CA CYS A 48 -21.73 -3.46 -8.67
C CYS A 48 -21.67 -3.04 -10.15
N ASP A 49 -22.82 -2.70 -10.73
CA ASP A 49 -22.89 -2.16 -12.09
C ASP A 49 -22.57 -0.65 -12.13
N LEU A 50 -21.69 -0.25 -13.06
CA LEU A 50 -21.48 1.16 -13.39
C LEU A 50 -22.51 1.60 -14.44
N VAL A 51 -23.35 2.58 -14.10
CA VAL A 51 -24.29 3.19 -15.04
C VAL A 51 -23.63 4.41 -15.70
N PRO A 52 -23.22 4.33 -16.99
CA PRO A 52 -22.53 5.43 -17.64
C PRO A 52 -23.50 6.60 -17.90
N ASN A 53 -23.05 7.81 -17.59
CA ASN A 53 -23.76 9.04 -17.94
C ASN A 53 -23.37 9.48 -19.36
N VAL A 54 -24.33 9.44 -20.29
CA VAL A 54 -24.12 9.88 -21.68
C VAL A 54 -24.24 11.41 -21.81
N LEU A 55 -23.52 11.98 -22.80
CA LEU A 55 -23.53 13.43 -23.12
C LEU A 55 -23.15 14.37 -21.96
N ARG A 56 -22.47 13.87 -20.93
CA ARG A 56 -21.99 14.66 -19.77
C ARG A 56 -20.54 15.13 -19.90
N GLY A 57 -20.02 15.20 -21.13
CA GLY A 57 -18.59 15.35 -21.41
C GLY A 57 -17.89 16.37 -20.52
N SER A 58 -16.83 15.94 -19.84
CA SER A 58 -15.75 16.82 -19.46
C SER A 58 -14.61 16.60 -20.47
N LYS A 59 -14.14 17.68 -21.09
CA LYS A 59 -12.99 17.64 -22.01
C LYS A 59 -11.70 17.32 -21.25
N GLU A 60 -11.69 17.60 -19.96
CA GLU A 60 -10.61 17.37 -19.01
C GLU A 60 -11.17 16.56 -17.84
N ILE A 61 -10.47 15.51 -17.43
CA ILE A 61 -10.85 14.67 -16.27
C ILE A 61 -9.92 15.06 -15.14
N ASP A 62 -10.47 15.69 -14.10
CA ASP A 62 -9.75 15.93 -12.84
C ASP A 62 -10.00 14.74 -11.91
N MET A 63 -8.92 14.02 -11.58
CA MET A 63 -8.92 12.89 -10.66
C MET A 63 -8.44 13.29 -9.25
N SER A 64 -8.11 14.57 -9.04
CA SER A 64 -7.57 15.03 -7.77
C SER A 64 -8.63 15.01 -6.66
N VAL A 65 -8.18 14.71 -5.45
CA VAL A 65 -9.00 14.64 -4.24
C VAL A 65 -8.24 15.24 -3.07
N GLU A 66 -8.98 15.68 -2.05
CA GLU A 66 -8.40 16.10 -0.77
C GLU A 66 -8.78 15.07 0.31
N ILE A 67 -7.78 14.50 0.97
CA ILE A 67 -7.96 13.50 2.03
C ILE A 67 -7.17 13.95 3.25
N LEU A 68 -7.85 14.16 4.38
CA LEU A 68 -7.23 14.55 5.65
C LEU A 68 -6.32 15.80 5.54
N GLY A 69 -6.73 16.78 4.72
CA GLY A 69 -5.96 18.00 4.47
C GLY A 69 -4.82 17.86 3.46
N GLN A 70 -4.61 16.67 2.89
CA GLN A 70 -3.60 16.41 1.86
C GLN A 70 -4.24 16.32 0.48
N LYS A 71 -3.68 17.04 -0.49
CA LYS A 71 -4.10 16.95 -1.89
C LYS A 71 -3.42 15.78 -2.58
N LEU A 72 -4.21 14.87 -3.16
CA LEU A 72 -3.75 13.79 -4.04
C LEU A 72 -4.18 14.08 -5.48
N ASP A 73 -3.32 13.78 -6.45
CA ASP A 73 -3.68 13.92 -7.87
C ASP A 73 -4.46 12.69 -8.39
N LEU A 74 -4.52 11.61 -7.60
CA LEU A 74 -5.23 10.37 -7.90
C LEU A 74 -6.04 9.89 -6.68
N PRO A 75 -7.24 9.31 -6.88
CA PRO A 75 -8.07 8.78 -5.80
C PRO A 75 -7.67 7.34 -5.41
N ILE A 76 -6.39 7.01 -5.58
CA ILE A 76 -5.79 5.71 -5.25
C ILE A 76 -4.42 5.97 -4.64
N TYR A 77 -4.01 5.18 -3.66
CA TYR A 77 -2.74 5.37 -2.95
C TYR A 77 -2.02 4.06 -2.70
N CYS A 78 -0.74 4.13 -2.34
CA CYS A 78 0.06 2.97 -2.01
C CYS A 78 -0.14 2.59 -0.54
N SER A 79 -0.90 1.53 -0.28
CA SER A 79 -1.20 1.10 1.09
C SER A 79 0.05 0.62 1.85
N PRO A 80 0.10 0.82 3.19
CA PRO A 80 1.20 0.33 4.00
C PRO A 80 1.39 -1.18 3.83
N THR A 81 2.57 -1.57 3.35
CA THR A 81 2.96 -2.97 3.14
C THR A 81 4.34 -3.19 3.76
N ALA A 82 4.45 -4.16 4.66
CA ALA A 82 5.70 -4.45 5.36
C ALA A 82 6.69 -5.24 4.48
N LEU A 83 7.98 -5.12 4.80
CA LEU A 83 9.07 -5.93 4.24
C LEU A 83 9.26 -5.81 2.72
N GLN A 84 9.13 -4.61 2.14
CA GLN A 84 9.14 -4.47 0.68
C GLN A 84 10.50 -4.79 0.04
N ARG A 85 11.61 -4.66 0.79
CA ARG A 85 12.95 -5.06 0.31
C ARG A 85 13.06 -6.56 -0.03
N VAL A 86 12.15 -7.38 0.50
CA VAL A 86 12.09 -8.81 0.16
C VAL A 86 11.57 -9.02 -1.28
N PHE A 87 10.81 -8.09 -1.84
CA PHE A 87 10.28 -8.16 -3.21
C PHE A 87 11.21 -7.51 -4.24
N HIS A 88 11.90 -6.44 -3.85
CA HIS A 88 12.86 -5.74 -4.69
C HIS A 88 13.86 -4.99 -3.80
N HIS A 89 15.15 -5.00 -4.14
CA HIS A 89 16.21 -4.40 -3.32
C HIS A 89 16.00 -2.91 -2.95
N GLU A 90 15.32 -2.13 -3.80
CA GLU A 90 14.95 -0.74 -3.50
C GLU A 90 13.83 -0.61 -2.45
N GLY A 91 13.00 -1.64 -2.30
CA GLY A 91 11.92 -1.74 -1.32
C GLY A 91 10.99 -0.53 -1.30
N GLU A 92 10.74 -0.01 -0.09
CA GLU A 92 9.85 1.12 0.17
C GLU A 92 10.27 2.39 -0.59
N ASN A 93 11.56 2.59 -0.87
CA ASN A 93 12.01 3.76 -1.63
C ASN A 93 11.48 3.77 -3.07
N ALA A 94 11.38 2.60 -3.73
CA ALA A 94 10.83 2.53 -5.08
C ALA A 94 9.34 2.89 -5.10
N VAL A 95 8.59 2.43 -4.09
CA VAL A 95 7.15 2.73 -3.97
C VAL A 95 6.92 4.18 -3.57
N ALA A 96 7.70 4.71 -2.64
CA ALA A 96 7.66 6.12 -2.26
C ALA A 96 7.99 7.05 -3.45
N ALA A 97 9.01 6.71 -4.25
CA ALA A 97 9.34 7.45 -5.46
C ALA A 97 8.21 7.43 -6.50
N ALA A 98 7.50 6.31 -6.64
CA ALA A 98 6.34 6.22 -7.52
C ALA A 98 5.17 7.07 -7.00
N ALA A 99 4.87 6.97 -5.70
CA ALA A 99 3.81 7.76 -5.07
C ALA A 99 4.08 9.27 -5.17
N ASP A 100 5.32 9.71 -4.92
CA ASP A 100 5.78 11.09 -5.08
C ASP A 100 5.62 11.59 -6.53
N LYS A 101 6.07 10.78 -7.49
CA LYS A 101 5.94 11.09 -8.93
C LYS A 101 4.49 11.30 -9.37
N TYR A 102 3.58 10.48 -8.87
CA TYR A 102 2.14 10.57 -9.21
C TYR A 102 1.35 11.40 -8.19
N ARG A 103 2.04 12.05 -7.24
CA ARG A 103 1.46 12.89 -6.19
C ARG A 103 0.29 12.23 -5.48
N THR A 104 0.47 10.96 -5.12
CA THR A 104 -0.46 10.21 -4.28
C THR A 104 0.16 9.84 -2.94
N LEU A 105 -0.68 9.38 -2.00
CA LEU A 105 -0.30 9.05 -0.65
C LEU A 105 0.57 7.78 -0.62
N PHE A 106 1.65 7.83 0.15
CA PHE A 106 2.47 6.65 0.47
C PHE A 106 2.28 6.20 1.92
N GLY A 107 1.87 4.95 2.08
CA GLY A 107 1.78 4.27 3.37
C GLY A 107 3.11 3.72 3.85
N VAL A 108 3.69 4.35 4.86
CA VAL A 108 4.90 3.89 5.54
C VAL A 108 4.50 2.89 6.64
N SER A 109 4.91 1.63 6.51
CA SER A 109 4.68 0.61 7.54
C SER A 109 5.63 0.78 8.72
N SER A 110 5.14 0.64 9.97
CA SER A 110 6.03 0.56 11.14
C SER A 110 6.90 -0.69 11.15
N LEU A 111 6.53 -1.70 10.35
CA LEU A 111 7.28 -2.92 10.08
C LEU A 111 7.98 -2.88 8.71
N GLY A 112 8.23 -1.68 8.17
CA GLY A 112 8.96 -1.47 6.92
C GLY A 112 10.44 -1.82 7.04
N THR A 113 11.09 -2.06 5.89
CA THR A 113 12.54 -2.31 5.80
C THR A 113 13.39 -1.06 5.60
N VAL A 114 12.74 0.11 5.61
CA VAL A 114 13.30 1.46 5.44
C VAL A 114 12.77 2.31 6.59
N SER A 115 13.62 3.12 7.23
CA SER A 115 13.16 4.00 8.32
C SER A 115 12.25 5.10 7.77
N ILE A 116 11.35 5.61 8.62
CA ILE A 116 10.52 6.76 8.26
C ILE A 116 11.38 7.98 7.88
N SER A 117 12.56 8.14 8.48
CA SER A 117 13.50 9.20 8.14
C SER A 117 14.11 9.07 6.74
N GLU A 118 14.27 7.86 6.21
CA GLU A 118 14.79 7.68 4.84
C GLU A 118 13.78 8.10 3.77
N VAL A 119 12.48 8.11 4.10
CA VAL A 119 11.41 8.50 3.18
C VAL A 119 11.06 9.99 3.25
N GLU A 120 11.61 10.75 4.20
CA GLU A 120 11.49 12.23 4.27
C GLU A 120 12.01 12.95 3.01
N LYS A 121 12.89 12.29 2.24
CA LYS A 121 13.40 12.86 0.98
C LYS A 121 12.33 13.01 -0.10
N TYR A 122 11.18 12.34 0.05
CA TYR A 122 10.03 12.47 -0.85
C TYR A 122 9.08 13.55 -0.34
N GLN A 123 8.52 14.33 -1.25
CA GLN A 123 7.70 15.52 -0.92
C GLN A 123 6.19 15.27 -1.09
N GLY A 124 5.84 14.13 -1.71
CA GLY A 124 4.46 13.68 -1.83
C GLY A 124 3.84 13.33 -0.48
N PRO A 125 2.50 13.31 -0.39
CA PRO A 125 1.81 12.99 0.85
C PRO A 125 2.21 11.62 1.41
N GLN A 126 2.38 11.54 2.72
CA GLN A 126 2.72 10.31 3.43
C GLN A 126 1.77 10.06 4.59
N CYS A 127 1.58 8.78 4.91
CA CYS A 127 0.92 8.37 6.14
C CYS A 127 1.74 7.29 6.85
N TYR A 128 1.81 7.39 8.18
CA TYR A 128 2.49 6.41 9.01
C TYR A 128 1.50 5.38 9.54
N GLN A 129 1.71 4.12 9.20
CA GLN A 129 0.94 3.00 9.73
C GLN A 129 1.54 2.56 11.05
N PHE A 130 0.68 2.48 12.06
CA PHE A 130 1.05 2.26 13.45
C PHE A 130 0.34 1.03 14.02
N TYR A 131 1.13 0.14 14.63
CA TYR A 131 0.64 -0.96 15.46
C TYR A 131 0.81 -0.58 16.93
N PHE A 132 -0.24 -0.73 17.72
CA PHE A 132 -0.17 -0.41 19.15
C PHE A 132 0.53 -1.53 19.92
N HIS A 133 1.67 -1.24 20.53
CA HIS A 133 2.43 -2.19 21.34
C HIS A 133 2.06 -2.10 22.83
N LYS A 134 2.25 -3.20 23.57
CA LYS A 134 2.09 -3.20 25.04
C LYS A 134 3.09 -2.28 25.74
N ASP A 135 4.27 -2.12 25.15
CA ASP A 135 5.30 -1.19 25.62
C ASP A 135 4.94 0.25 25.23
N LYS A 136 4.63 1.06 26.24
CA LYS A 136 4.29 2.47 26.06
C LYS A 136 5.48 3.31 25.60
N ALA A 137 6.70 2.97 26.01
CA ALA A 137 7.90 3.70 25.61
C ALA A 137 8.16 3.51 24.10
N LEU A 138 7.98 2.28 23.60
CA LEU A 138 8.06 2.00 22.16
C LEU A 138 7.04 2.80 21.36
N ASN A 139 5.77 2.84 21.81
CA ASN A 139 4.74 3.64 21.16
C ASN A 139 5.11 5.13 21.13
N GLN A 140 5.64 5.67 22.23
CA GLN A 140 6.08 7.08 22.28
C GLN A 140 7.20 7.37 21.28
N VAL A 141 8.21 6.50 21.19
CA VAL A 141 9.32 6.65 20.24
C VAL A 141 8.82 6.58 18.79
N MET A 142 7.93 5.65 18.46
CA MET A 142 7.35 5.54 17.12
C MET A 142 6.56 6.79 16.73
N LEU A 143 5.73 7.31 17.66
CA LEU A 143 4.97 8.53 17.43
C LEU A 143 5.88 9.76 17.31
N GLN A 144 6.96 9.81 18.08
CA GLN A 144 7.92 10.90 17.97
C GLN A 144 8.65 10.87 16.63
N ASN A 145 9.10 9.70 16.17
CA ASN A 145 9.74 9.54 14.86
C ASN A 145 8.81 9.95 13.71
N ALA A 146 7.51 9.65 13.80
CA ALA A 146 6.54 10.06 12.79
C ALA A 146 6.34 11.59 12.75
N LYS A 147 6.36 12.25 13.91
CA LYS A 147 6.30 13.71 14.01
C LYS A 147 7.58 14.38 13.52
N ASP A 148 8.73 13.85 13.90
CA ASP A 148 10.03 14.38 13.50
C ASP A 148 10.22 14.27 11.97
N ALA A 149 9.57 13.29 11.35
CA ALA A 149 9.52 13.08 9.90
C ALA A 149 8.41 13.88 9.17
N ASP A 150 7.72 14.79 9.87
CA ASP A 150 6.66 15.64 9.30
C ASP A 150 5.51 14.85 8.63
N VAL A 151 5.20 13.67 9.16
CA VAL A 151 4.10 12.83 8.67
C VAL A 151 2.81 13.14 9.43
N ASP A 152 1.92 13.89 8.79
CA ASP A 152 0.68 14.39 9.39
C ASP A 152 -0.44 13.34 9.53
N ILE A 153 -0.39 12.26 8.76
CA ILE A 153 -1.45 11.25 8.74
C ILE A 153 -0.97 9.98 9.44
N MET A 154 -1.74 9.52 10.43
CA MET A 154 -1.51 8.26 11.11
C MET A 154 -2.62 7.24 10.81
N MET A 155 -2.23 6.03 10.43
CA MET A 155 -3.12 4.89 10.23
C MET A 155 -2.93 3.86 11.35
N LEU A 156 -3.80 3.88 12.35
CA LEU A 156 -3.79 2.87 13.41
C LEU A 156 -4.41 1.56 12.91
N THR A 157 -3.60 0.50 12.83
CA THR A 157 -4.09 -0.84 12.48
C THR A 157 -4.56 -1.58 13.72
N VAL A 158 -5.84 -1.97 13.73
CA VAL A 158 -6.52 -2.56 14.90
C VAL A 158 -7.00 -4.02 14.70
N ASP A 159 -6.86 -4.53 13.48
CA ASP A 159 -7.35 -5.87 13.09
C ASP A 159 -6.36 -7.00 13.41
N THR A 160 -5.11 -6.67 13.74
CA THR A 160 -4.02 -7.65 13.88
C THR A 160 -3.54 -7.73 15.34
N ILE A 161 -4.39 -8.21 16.25
CA ILE A 161 -3.99 -8.49 17.64
C ILE A 161 -3.12 -9.75 17.69
N THR A 162 -3.42 -10.72 16.83
CA THR A 162 -2.65 -11.94 16.60
C THR A 162 -2.47 -12.11 15.09
N GLY A 163 -1.39 -12.78 14.67
CA GLY A 163 -1.22 -13.13 13.26
C GLY A 163 -2.37 -14.02 12.77
N GLY A 164 -2.86 -13.76 11.56
CA GLY A 164 -3.79 -14.68 10.89
C GLY A 164 -3.11 -15.98 10.52
N ASN A 165 -3.87 -17.07 10.41
CA ASN A 165 -3.37 -18.37 9.97
C ASN A 165 -3.10 -18.34 8.45
N ARG A 166 -1.88 -18.00 8.03
CA ARG A 166 -1.50 -17.90 6.61
C ARG A 166 -0.77 -19.16 6.18
N GLU A 167 -1.50 -20.16 5.70
CA GLU A 167 -0.99 -21.52 5.46
C GLU A 167 0.08 -21.61 4.36
N ARG A 168 0.19 -20.60 3.50
CA ARG A 168 1.21 -20.51 2.44
C ARG A 168 2.54 -19.91 2.92
N SER A 169 2.56 -19.27 4.10
CA SER A 169 3.68 -18.50 4.65
C SER A 169 4.45 -19.23 5.75
#